data_AF-B6SPH7-F1
#
_entry.id   AF-B6SPH7-F1
#
_cell.length_a   1.000
_cell.length_b   1.000
_cell.length_c   1.000
_cell.angle_alpha   90.00
_cell.angle_beta   90.00
_cell.angle_gamma   90.00
#
_symmetry.space_group_name_H-M   'P 1'
#
loop_
_entity.id
_entity.type
_entity.pdbx_description
1 polymer ?
#
loop_
_entity_poly.entity_id
_entity_poly.type
_entity_poly.pdbx_seq_one_letter_code
_entity_poly.pdbx_strand_id
1 'polypeptide(L)' 'MASATFLEVLLAIFLPPVGVFLRYGCGVEFWIDLLLTVLGYIPGIIYAVYVLVA' A
#
# COMPACT_ATOMS: atom_id res chain seq x y z
N MET A 1 -4.53 14.96 -3.33
CA MET A 1 -5.82 14.74 -2.64
C MET A 1 -6.74 13.85 -3.48
N ALA A 2 -6.26 12.66 -3.84
CA ALA A 2 -7.12 11.64 -4.43
C ALA A 2 -7.89 10.99 -3.28
N SER A 3 -9.20 10.77 -3.39
CA SER A 3 -9.97 10.11 -2.34
C SER A 3 -9.44 8.68 -2.20
N ALA A 4 -8.75 8.34 -1.09
CA ALA A 4 -8.45 6.94 -0.80
C ALA A 4 -9.78 6.24 -0.60
N THR A 5 -10.12 5.38 -1.53
CA THR A 5 -11.41 4.70 -1.50
C THR A 5 -11.39 3.72 -0.34
N PHE A 6 -12.51 3.52 0.36
CA PHE A 6 -12.60 2.55 1.46
C PHE A 6 -12.08 1.16 1.05
N LEU A 7 -12.26 0.79 -0.22
CA LEU A 7 -11.75 -0.45 -0.81
C LEU A 7 -10.21 -0.51 -0.84
N GLU A 8 -9.52 0.59 -1.15
CA GLU A 8 -8.05 0.63 -1.22
C GLU A 8 -7.45 0.48 0.18
N VAL A 9 -8.06 1.10 1.20
CA VAL A 9 -7.65 0.98 2.59
C VAL A 9 -7.88 -0.44 3.11
N LEU A 10 -9.03 -1.05 2.79
CA LEU A 10 -9.32 -2.43 3.16
C LEU A 10 -8.33 -3.41 2.50
N LEU A 11 -8.04 -3.21 1.22
CA LEU A 11 -7.06 -4.00 0.49
C LEU A 11 -5.64 -3.79 1.02
N ALA A 12 -5.26 -2.56 1.37
CA ALA A 12 -3.95 -2.29 1.96
C ALA A 12 -3.73 -2.98 3.32
N ILE A 13 -4.79 -3.26 4.07
CA ILE A 13 -4.69 -3.97 5.36
C ILE A 13 -4.58 -5.49 5.18
N PHE A 14 -5.21 -6.07 4.15
CA PHE A 14 -5.17 -7.51 3.85
C PHE A 14 -3.98 -7.90 2.96
N LEU A 15 -3.71 -7.09 1.95
CA LEU A 15 -2.62 -7.24 0.99
C LEU A 15 -2.07 -5.83 0.69
N PRO A 16 -1.15 -5.30 1.53
CA PRO A 16 -0.59 -3.97 1.38
C PRO A 16 -0.12 -3.61 -0.05
N PRO A 17 0.58 -4.51 -0.79
CA PRO A 17 1.03 -4.17 -2.14
C PRO A 17 -0.11 -4.01 -3.15
N VAL A 18 -1.27 -4.63 -2.94
CA VAL A 18 -2.42 -4.50 -3.86
C VAL A 18 -3.14 -3.17 -3.64
N GLY A 19 -3.27 -2.74 -2.37
CA GLY A 19 -3.84 -1.42 -2.06
C GLY A 19 -2.99 -0.29 -2.67
N VAL A 20 -1.67 -0.38 -2.56
CA VAL A 20 -0.74 0.58 -3.16
C VAL A 20 -0.73 0.49 -4.68
N PHE A 21 -0.79 -0.72 -5.26
CA PHE A 21 -0.83 -0.91 -6.71
C PHE A 21 -2.08 -0.30 -7.37
N LEU A 22 -3.26 -0.38 -6.74
CA LEU A 22 -4.47 0.21 -7.30
C LEU A 22 -4.41 1.74 -7.34
N ARG A 23 -3.68 2.33 -6.39
CA ARG A 23 -3.54 3.77 -6.17
C ARG A 23 -2.45 4.39 -7.04
N TYR A 24 -1.27 3.76 -7.05
CA TYR A 24 -0.03 4.26 -7.66
C TYR A 24 0.44 3.44 -8.87
N GLY A 25 -0.25 2.34 -9.19
CA GLY A 25 0.14 1.42 -10.26
C GLY A 25 1.37 0.57 -9.91
N CYS A 26 2.05 0.06 -10.93
CA CYS A 26 3.30 -0.70 -10.80
C CYS A 26 4.54 0.21 -10.63
N GLY A 27 4.39 1.28 -9.84
CA GLY A 27 5.42 2.27 -9.57
C GLY A 27 6.45 1.81 -8.53
N VAL A 28 7.35 2.72 -8.16
CA VAL A 28 8.37 2.47 -7.12
C VAL A 28 7.70 2.15 -5.77
N GLU A 29 6.58 2.80 -5.47
CA GLU A 29 5.78 2.59 -4.26
C GLU A 29 5.32 1.12 -4.13
N PHE A 30 4.90 0.47 -5.22
CA PHE A 30 4.53 -0.95 -5.21
C PHE A 30 5.72 -1.85 -4.84
N TRP A 31 6.89 -1.58 -5.42
CA TRP A 31 8.10 -2.38 -5.16
C TRP A 31 8.63 -2.18 -3.75
N ILE A 32 8.56 -0.96 -3.21
CA ILE A 32 8.92 -0.68 -1.81
C ILE A 32 7.96 -1.40 -0.88
N ASP A 33 6.66 -1.28 -1.10
CA ASP A 33 5.64 -1.91 -0.27
C ASP A 33 5.77 -3.44 -0.31
N LEU A 34 5.98 -4.03 -1.50
CA LEU A 34 6.25 -5.46 -1.68
C LEU A 34 7.50 -5.92 -0.91
N LEU A 35 8.60 -5.18 -1.02
CA LEU A 35 9.86 -5.51 -0.32
C LEU A 35 9.67 -5.44 1.20
N LEU A 36 8.99 -4.39 1.68
CA LEU A 36 8.67 -4.23 3.10
C LEU A 36 7.80 -5.38 3.58
N THR A 37 6.75 -5.74 2.83
CA THR A 37 5.85 -6.86 3.17
C THR A 37 6.59 -8.20 3.26
N VAL A 38 7.58 -8.43 2.39
CA VAL A 38 8.44 -9.63 2.41
C VAL A 38 9.44 -9.61 3.58
N LEU A 39 10.00 -8.45 3.93
CA LEU A 39 10.88 -8.29 5.10
C LEU A 39 10.11 -8.31 6.44
N GLY A 40 8.82 -7.96 6.40
CA GLY A 40 7.91 -7.99 7.53
C GLY A 40 6.54 -7.43 7.14
N TYR A 41 5.47 -8.14 7.48
CA TYR A 41 4.12 -7.71 7.12
C TYR A 41 3.73 -6.34 7.70
N ILE A 42 4.15 -6.07 8.95
CA ILE A 42 3.83 -4.84 9.68
C ILE A 42 4.40 -3.58 9.00
N PRO A 43 5.70 -3.49 8.66
CA PRO A 43 6.24 -2.31 7.98
C PRO A 43 5.62 -2.08 6.60
N GLY A 44 5.20 -3.14 5.90
CA GLY A 44 4.41 -3.01 4.65
C GLY A 44 3.09 -2.27 4.88
N ILE A 45 2.30 -2.67 5.88
CA ILE A 45 1.03 -1.98 6.20
C ILE A 45 1.26 -0.50 6.54
N ILE A 46 2.28 -0.19 7.34
CA ILE A 46 2.57 1.20 7.73
C ILE A 46 2.90 2.04 6.50
N TYR A 47 3.73 1.51 5.59
CA TYR A 47 4.09 2.19 4.35
C TYR A 47 2.87 2.36 3.43
N ALA A 48 2.06 1.31 3.22
CA ALA A 48 0.85 1.36 2.43
C ALA A 48 -0.12 2.45 2.93
N VAL A 49 -0.35 2.52 4.24
CA VAL A 49 -1.24 3.53 4.85
C VAL A 49 -0.63 4.93 4.73
N TYR A 50 0.67 5.08 4.95
CA TYR A 50 1.36 6.36 4.78
C TYR A 50 1.20 6.88 3.35
N VAL A 51 1.45 6.02 2.36
CA VAL A 51 1.35 6.33 0.94
C VAL A 51 -0.11 6.61 0.52
N LEU A 52 -1.10 5.89 1.07
CA LEU A 52 -2.52 6.13 0.76
C LEU A 52 -3.06 7.46 1.32
N VAL A 53 -2.57 7.86 2.50
CA VAL A 53 -3.00 9.06 3.25
C VAL A 53 -2.23 10.32 2.85
N ALA A 54 -0.95 10.19 2.47
CA ALA A 54 -0.11 11.29 1.98
C ALA A 54 -0.62 11.88 0.66
#